data_AF-A0A7K2M2V9-F1
#
_entry.id   AF-A0A7K2M2V9-F1
#
_cell.length_a   1.000
_cell.length_b   1.000
_cell.length_c   1.000
_cell.angle_alpha   90.00
_cell.angle_beta   90.00
_cell.angle_gamma   90.00
#
_symmetry.space_group_name_H-M   'P 1'
#
loop_
_entity.id
_entity.type
_entity.pdbx_description
1 polymer ?
#
loop_
_entity_poly.entity_id
_entity_poly.type
_entity_poly.pdbx_seq_one_letter_code
_entity_poly.pdbx_strand_id
1 'polypeptide(L)'
;RGLAAEAGRRASTGGKPRTVLRLVPEAGHSVGVHVDRDEVRAVLVDLNGTVVGERLRPLDLETAAGAQAVVEAVAAQAEALVGQV
;
A
#
# COMPACT_ATOMS: atom_id res chain seq x y z
N ARG A 1 7.78 10.10 -12.97
CA ARG A 1 9.21 10.45 -12.69
C ARG A 1 9.37 10.47 -11.17
N GLY A 2 10.53 10.09 -10.61
CA GLY A 2 10.75 10.06 -9.14
C GLY A 2 10.55 8.71 -8.44
N LEU A 3 10.20 7.65 -9.17
CA LEU A 3 9.98 6.30 -8.60
C LEU A 3 11.26 5.59 -8.17
N ALA A 4 12.40 5.96 -8.76
CA ALA A 4 13.69 5.34 -8.51
C ALA A 4 14.81 6.39 -8.42
N ALA A 5 15.79 6.12 -7.57
CA ALA A 5 16.97 6.94 -7.34
C ALA A 5 18.25 6.09 -7.46
N GLU A 6 19.37 6.73 -7.74
CA GLU A 6 20.68 6.07 -7.73
C GLU A 6 21.04 5.58 -6.32
N ALA A 7 21.50 4.34 -6.22
CA ALA A 7 21.91 3.66 -4.99
C ALA A 7 23.41 3.30 -5.01
N GLY A 8 24.19 4.00 -5.85
CA GLY A 8 25.62 3.80 -6.01
C GLY A 8 25.99 3.03 -7.28
N ARG A 9 27.25 2.57 -7.34
CA ARG A 9 27.82 1.87 -8.51
C ARG A 9 28.42 0.54 -8.08
N ARG A 10 28.20 -0.53 -8.85
CA ARG A 10 28.85 -1.83 -8.61
C ARG A 10 30.31 -1.80 -9.07
N ALA A 11 31.15 -2.61 -8.43
CA ALA A 11 32.53 -2.85 -8.88
C ALA A 11 32.54 -3.28 -10.35
N SER A 12 33.44 -2.70 -11.14
CA SER A 12 33.56 -3.02 -12.55
C SER A 12 34.31 -4.34 -12.74
N THR A 13 33.77 -5.22 -13.56
CA THR A 13 34.44 -6.45 -14.03
C THR A 13 35.02 -6.26 -15.44
N GLY A 14 35.32 -5.01 -15.83
CA GLY A 14 35.58 -4.57 -17.20
C GLY A 14 34.41 -3.76 -17.79
N GLY A 15 34.70 -2.67 -18.49
CA GLY A 15 33.69 -1.73 -19.03
C GLY A 15 33.23 -0.64 -18.06
N LYS A 16 32.21 0.15 -18.45
CA LYS A 16 31.66 1.25 -17.65
C LYS A 16 30.94 0.69 -16.41
N PRO A 17 31.23 1.18 -15.18
CA PRO A 17 30.54 0.72 -13.98
C PRO A 17 29.02 0.90 -14.07
N ARG A 18 28.26 -0.14 -13.71
CA ARG A 18 26.79 -0.09 -13.67
C ARG A 18 26.31 0.75 -12.50
N THR A 19 25.40 1.68 -12.77
CA THR A 19 24.62 2.39 -11.75
C THR A 19 23.56 1.47 -11.18
N VAL A 20 23.53 1.35 -9.84
CA VAL A 20 22.49 0.65 -9.09
C VAL A 20 21.34 1.63 -8.89
N LEU A 21 20.11 1.15 -9.07
CA LEU A 21 18.91 1.91 -8.75
C LEU A 21 18.21 1.27 -7.56
N ARG A 22 17.55 2.11 -6.75
CA ARG A 22 16.59 1.71 -5.71
C ARG A 22 15.28 2.42 -5.93
N LEU A 23 14.18 1.83 -5.44
CA LEU A 23 12.91 2.54 -5.35
C LEU A 23 13.01 3.69 -4.35
N VAL A 24 12.30 4.77 -4.63
CA VAL A 24 12.02 5.81 -3.63
C VAL A 24 10.75 5.37 -2.90
N PRO A 25 10.83 4.91 -1.64
CA PRO A 25 9.70 4.24 -0.97
C PRO A 25 8.43 5.08 -0.97
N GLU A 26 8.58 6.37 -0.71
CA GLU A 26 7.51 7.34 -0.56
C GLU A 26 7.00 7.89 -1.91
N ALA A 27 7.56 7.45 -3.05
CA ALA A 27 7.15 7.90 -4.38
C ALA A 27 5.81 7.31 -4.84
N GLY A 28 5.26 6.37 -4.08
CA GLY A 28 3.94 5.80 -4.29
C GLY A 28 3.52 4.98 -3.09
N HIS A 29 2.21 4.77 -2.96
CA HIS A 29 1.64 3.91 -1.94
C HIS A 29 0.66 2.91 -2.57
N SER A 30 0.44 1.79 -1.90
CA SER A 30 -0.61 0.83 -2.24
C SER A 30 -1.52 0.60 -1.05
N VAL A 31 -2.82 0.48 -1.30
CA VAL A 31 -3.80 0.10 -0.28
C VAL A 31 -4.15 -1.37 -0.47
N GLY A 32 -3.98 -2.16 0.59
CA GLY A 32 -4.49 -3.53 0.68
C GLY A 32 -5.73 -3.56 1.57
N VAL A 33 -6.74 -4.32 1.16
CA VAL A 33 -7.95 -4.52 1.98
C VAL A 33 -8.18 -6.01 2.17
N HIS A 34 -8.42 -6.40 3.43
CA HIS A 34 -8.90 -7.70 3.81
C HIS A 34 -10.32 -7.57 4.36
N VAL A 35 -11.26 -8.31 3.77
CA VAL A 35 -12.66 -8.38 4.20
C VAL A 35 -12.89 -9.76 4.77
N ASP A 36 -13.24 -9.82 6.04
CA ASP A 36 -13.65 -11.03 6.75
C ASP A 36 -15.15 -10.95 7.07
N ARG A 37 -15.69 -11.96 7.77
CA ARG A 37 -17.10 -12.06 8.17
C ARG A 37 -17.51 -10.95 9.13
N ASP A 38 -16.63 -10.55 10.04
CA ASP A 38 -16.91 -9.66 11.17
C ASP A 38 -16.04 -8.38 11.16
N GLU A 39 -15.07 -8.26 10.26
CA GLU A 39 -14.20 -7.09 10.14
C GLU A 39 -13.77 -6.75 8.71
N VAL A 40 -13.37 -5.48 8.53
CA VAL A 40 -12.57 -5.01 7.39
C VAL A 40 -11.29 -4.40 7.93
N ARG A 41 -10.17 -4.84 7.36
CA ARG A 41 -8.84 -4.30 7.60
C ARG A 41 -8.30 -3.64 6.34
N ALA A 42 -7.88 -2.40 6.44
CA ALA A 42 -7.17 -1.69 5.38
C ALA A 42 -5.74 -1.39 5.83
N VAL A 43 -4.77 -1.63 4.96
CA VAL A 43 -3.35 -1.32 5.18
C VAL A 43 -2.83 -0.46 4.04
N LEU A 44 -1.97 0.50 4.37
CA LEU A 44 -1.27 1.36 3.42
C LEU A 44 0.20 0.99 3.48
N VAL A 45 0.78 0.69 2.31
CA VAL A 45 2.19 0.33 2.20
C VAL A 45 2.94 1.28 1.27
N ASP A 46 4.21 1.54 1.59
CA ASP A 46 5.14 2.23 0.70
C ASP A 46 5.60 1.29 -0.45
N LEU A 47 6.43 1.78 -1.38
CA LEU A 47 6.95 0.95 -2.47
C LEU A 47 7.96 -0.13 -2.04
N ASN A 48 8.44 -0.10 -0.80
CA ASN A 48 9.23 -1.19 -0.22
C ASN A 48 8.35 -2.27 0.44
N GLY A 49 7.03 -2.04 0.53
CA GLY A 49 6.10 -2.92 1.25
C GLY A 49 6.06 -2.66 2.75
N THR A 50 6.67 -1.58 3.25
CA THR A 50 6.56 -1.18 4.65
C THR A 50 5.14 -0.71 4.92
N VAL A 51 4.48 -1.24 5.96
CA VAL A 51 3.19 -0.72 6.42
C VAL A 51 3.41 0.65 7.04
N VAL A 52 2.82 1.68 6.43
CA VAL A 52 2.90 3.08 6.88
C VAL A 52 1.59 3.55 7.52
N GLY A 53 0.51 2.76 7.41
CA GLY A 53 -0.75 3.01 8.09
C GLY A 53 -1.67 1.79 8.05
N GLU A 54 -2.55 1.69 9.03
CA GLU A 54 -3.52 0.60 9.15
C GLU A 54 -4.82 1.09 9.79
N ARG A 55 -5.95 0.54 9.34
CA ARG A 55 -7.26 0.72 9.95
C ARG A 55 -7.99 -0.60 10.04
N LEU A 56 -8.69 -0.79 11.16
CA LEU A 56 -9.57 -1.91 11.42
C LEU A 56 -10.96 -1.39 11.76
N ARG A 57 -11.99 -1.98 11.17
CA ARG A 57 -13.37 -1.66 11.49
C ARG A 57 -14.22 -2.93 11.54
N PRO A 58 -15.06 -3.12 12.57
CA PRO A 58 -16.08 -4.15 12.53
C PRO A 58 -17.00 -4.01 11.30
N LEU A 59 -17.30 -5.13 10.67
CA LEU A 59 -18.24 -5.27 9.57
C LEU A 59 -18.93 -6.62 9.71
N ASP A 60 -20.23 -6.64 9.95
CA ASP A 60 -20.98 -7.89 9.98
C ASP A 60 -21.61 -8.14 8.59
N LEU A 61 -21.10 -9.15 7.88
CA LEU A 61 -21.61 -9.54 6.57
C LEU A 61 -23.02 -10.16 6.62
N GLU A 62 -23.46 -10.68 7.77
CA GLU A 62 -24.79 -11.27 7.94
C GLU A 62 -25.88 -10.20 8.03
N THR A 63 -25.56 -9.07 8.66
CA THR A 63 -26.47 -7.92 8.79
C THR A 63 -26.24 -6.82 7.76
N ALA A 64 -25.18 -6.93 6.95
CA ALA A 64 -24.90 -5.99 5.87
C ALA A 64 -26.09 -5.92 4.90
N ALA A 65 -26.41 -4.70 4.44
CA ALA A 65 -27.48 -4.44 3.47
C ALA A 65 -27.10 -4.85 2.03
N GLY A 66 -26.41 -5.99 1.87
CA GLY A 66 -25.92 -6.52 0.61
C GLY A 66 -24.51 -6.04 0.21
N ALA A 67 -24.04 -6.53 -0.95
CA ALA A 67 -22.67 -6.30 -1.43
C ALA A 67 -22.31 -4.82 -1.60
N GLN A 68 -23.27 -3.98 -1.98
CA GLN A 68 -23.04 -2.55 -2.16
C GLN A 68 -22.62 -1.87 -0.84
N ALA A 69 -23.29 -2.20 0.27
CA ALA A 69 -22.96 -1.65 1.59
C ALA A 69 -21.55 -2.09 2.05
N VAL A 70 -21.12 -3.31 1.68
CA VAL A 70 -19.77 -3.81 1.96
C VAL A 70 -18.72 -3.04 1.17
N VAL A 71 -18.95 -2.82 -0.13
CA VAL A 71 -18.04 -2.04 -0.99
C VAL A 71 -17.93 -0.60 -0.48
N GLU A 72 -19.03 0.02 -0.06
CA GLU A 72 -19.02 1.37 0.54
C GLU A 72 -18.23 1.40 1.86
N ALA A 73 -18.37 0.38 2.71
CA ALA A 73 -17.59 0.27 3.93
C ALA A 73 -16.08 0.11 3.65
N VAL A 74 -15.71 -0.67 2.64
CA VAL A 74 -14.33 -0.84 2.18
C VAL A 74 -13.76 0.47 1.63
N ALA A 75 -14.49 1.15 0.74
CA ALA A 75 -14.07 2.42 0.16
C ALA A 75 -13.85 3.47 1.26
N ALA A 76 -14.77 3.58 2.22
CA ALA A 76 -14.65 4.50 3.34
C ALA A 76 -13.40 4.22 4.21
N GLN A 77 -13.06 2.95 4.46
CA GLN A 77 -11.82 2.62 5.19
C GLN A 77 -10.57 2.97 4.39
N ALA A 78 -10.57 2.69 3.08
CA ALA A 78 -9.44 3.00 2.21
C ALA A 78 -9.21 4.52 2.10
N GLU A 79 -10.26 5.30 1.86
CA GLU A 79 -10.19 6.77 1.79
C GLU A 79 -9.73 7.37 3.12
N ALA A 80 -10.29 6.90 4.24
CA ALA A 80 -9.92 7.38 5.56
C ALA A 80 -8.50 6.99 5.98
N LEU A 81 -7.92 5.95 5.38
CA LEU A 81 -6.53 5.57 5.58
C LEU A 81 -5.59 6.38 4.67
N VAL A 82 -5.93 6.58 3.40
CA VAL A 82 -5.17 7.42 2.47
C VAL A 82 -5.13 8.88 2.92
N GLY A 83 -6.20 9.39 3.54
CA GLY A 83 -6.22 10.76 4.09
C GLY A 83 -5.29 11.01 5.30
N GLN A 84 -4.56 10.00 5.77
CA GLN A 84 -3.60 10.13 6.88
C GLN A 84 -2.16 10.41 6.41
N VAL A 85 -1.87 10.26 5.11
CA VAL A 85 -0.57 10.54 4.49
C VAL A 85 -0.56 11.81 3.66
#